data_AF-A0AAV9IAF0-F1
#
_entry.id   AF-A0AAV9IAF0-F1
#
_cell.length_a   1.000
_cell.length_b   1.000
_cell.length_c   1.000
_cell.angle_alpha   90.00
_cell.angle_beta   90.00
_cell.angle_gamma   90.00
#
_symmetry.space_group_name_H-M   'P 1'
#
loop_
_entity.id
_entity.type
_entity.pdbx_description
1 polymer ?
#
loop_
_entity_poly.entity_id
_entity_poly.type
_entity_poly.pdbx_seq_one_letter_code
_entity_poly.pdbx_strand_id
1 'polypeptide(L)'
;MGLNDSYRERLSIFDLTVEEVAEDYGLPLEYVIDVLISNGVEEPVYPNDVLSSRVKDSRKAEVLEALSFSDAIEIGDLYLQPTVAEIAQANGLASSQVLAFLRKEGFEAPLGPRTRIPPQHIQAVDEYIAKFLSRFRSQ
;
A
#
# COMPACT_ATOMS: atom_id res chain seq x y z
N MET A 1 19.00 -6.39 -30.34
CA MET A 1 17.54 -6.20 -30.16
C MET A 1 17.22 -6.73 -28.78
N GLY A 2 16.68 -5.94 -27.84
CA GLY A 2 16.40 -6.51 -26.51
C GLY A 2 16.05 -5.55 -25.37
N LEU A 3 16.35 -4.25 -25.47
CA LEU A 3 15.95 -3.28 -24.43
C LEU A 3 14.76 -2.42 -24.86
N ASN A 4 14.68 -2.00 -26.13
CA ASN A 4 13.63 -1.10 -26.60
C ASN A 4 12.23 -1.74 -26.71
N ASP A 5 12.13 -3.05 -26.97
CA ASP A 5 10.82 -3.69 -27.13
C ASP A 5 10.17 -4.02 -25.79
N SER A 6 10.93 -4.54 -24.81
CA SER A 6 10.44 -4.76 -23.45
C SER A 6 10.07 -3.45 -22.74
N TYR A 7 10.82 -2.37 -22.99
CA TYR A 7 10.48 -1.05 -22.44
C TYR A 7 9.24 -0.43 -23.10
N ARG A 8 9.01 -0.72 -24.39
CA ARG A 8 7.80 -0.30 -25.12
C ARG A 8 6.56 -1.07 -24.70
N GLU A 9 6.66 -2.39 -24.52
CA GLU A 9 5.58 -3.20 -23.94
C GLU A 9 5.28 -2.74 -22.51
N ARG A 10 6.29 -2.44 -21.69
CA ARG A 10 6.05 -1.94 -20.33
C ARG A 10 5.43 -0.55 -20.26
N LEU A 11 5.59 0.28 -21.29
CA LEU A 11 4.91 1.57 -21.37
C LEU A 11 3.45 1.43 -21.81
N SER A 12 3.03 0.29 -22.39
CA SER A 12 1.63 0.08 -22.78
C SER A 12 0.69 -0.07 -21.59
N ILE A 13 1.21 -0.36 -20.38
CA ILE A 13 0.39 -0.43 -19.17
C ILE A 13 -0.27 0.91 -18.84
N PHE A 14 0.31 2.03 -19.32
CA PHE A 14 -0.27 3.35 -19.11
C PHE A 14 -1.49 3.62 -19.99
N ASP A 15 -1.73 2.78 -21.01
CA ASP A 15 -2.94 2.83 -21.82
C ASP A 15 -4.08 2.00 -21.21
N LEU A 16 -3.77 1.21 -20.17
CA LEU A 16 -4.73 0.39 -19.43
C LEU A 16 -5.39 1.16 -18.28
N THR A 17 -6.53 0.63 -17.85
CA THR A 17 -7.20 1.04 -16.62
C THR A 17 -6.50 0.50 -15.37
N VAL A 18 -6.79 1.07 -14.20
CA VAL A 18 -6.25 0.58 -12.92
C VAL A 18 -6.61 -0.89 -12.68
N GLU A 19 -7.83 -1.29 -13.04
CA GLU A 19 -8.31 -2.67 -12.94
C GLU A 19 -7.56 -3.62 -13.87
N GLU A 20 -7.41 -3.27 -15.15
CA GLU A 20 -6.66 -4.07 -16.12
C GLU A 20 -5.20 -4.25 -15.69
N VAL A 21 -4.57 -3.20 -15.14
CA VAL A 21 -3.20 -3.30 -14.61
C VAL A 21 -3.13 -4.24 -13.39
N ALA A 22 -4.10 -4.18 -12.49
CA ALA A 22 -4.16 -5.09 -11.36
C ALA A 22 -4.27 -6.55 -11.83
N GLU A 23 -5.11 -6.82 -12.81
CA GLU A 23 -5.27 -8.14 -13.43
C GLU A 23 -3.99 -8.63 -14.13
N ASP A 24 -3.37 -7.78 -14.96
CA ASP A 24 -2.17 -8.13 -15.74
C ASP A 24 -0.97 -8.48 -14.84
N TYR A 25 -0.83 -7.79 -13.71
CA TYR A 25 0.25 -8.04 -12.75
C TYR A 25 -0.14 -9.05 -11.66
N GLY A 26 -1.40 -9.50 -11.63
CA GLY A 26 -1.93 -10.38 -10.58
C GLY A 26 -1.92 -9.75 -9.19
N LEU A 27 -1.98 -8.41 -9.11
CA LEU A 27 -1.89 -7.64 -7.88
C LEU A 27 -3.30 -7.28 -7.36
N PRO A 28 -3.48 -7.12 -6.04
CA PRO A 28 -4.71 -6.54 -5.49
C PRO A 28 -4.98 -5.14 -6.07
N LEU A 29 -6.22 -4.88 -6.48
CA LEU A 29 -6.63 -3.57 -7.01
C LEU A 29 -6.28 -2.41 -6.07
N GLU A 30 -6.49 -2.62 -4.77
CA GLU A 30 -6.17 -1.65 -3.72
C GLU A 30 -4.68 -1.34 -3.67
N TYR A 31 -3.81 -2.32 -3.96
CA TYR A 31 -2.36 -2.12 -4.04
C TYR A 31 -1.98 -1.20 -5.19
N VAL A 32 -2.56 -1.42 -6.37
CA VAL A 32 -2.29 -0.55 -7.52
C VAL A 32 -2.73 0.89 -7.21
N ILE A 33 -3.89 1.07 -6.59
CA ILE A 33 -4.36 2.40 -6.16
C ILE A 33 -3.38 3.05 -5.17
N ASP A 34 -2.90 2.31 -4.18
CA ASP A 34 -1.96 2.81 -3.18
C ASP A 34 -0.58 3.16 -3.80
N VAL A 35 -0.12 2.39 -4.81
CA VAL A 35 1.07 2.74 -5.62
C VAL A 35 0.85 4.05 -6.38
N LEU A 36 -0.32 4.24 -6.99
CA LEU A 36 -0.62 5.48 -7.70
C LEU A 36 -0.63 6.69 -6.77
N ILE A 37 -1.29 6.58 -5.60
CA ILE A 37 -1.37 7.66 -4.60
C ILE A 37 0.01 8.00 -4.05
N SER A 38 0.81 6.99 -3.68
CA SER A 38 2.18 7.21 -3.17
C SER A 38 3.10 7.86 -4.21
N ASN A 39 2.81 7.69 -5.50
CA ASN A 39 3.50 8.35 -6.61
C ASN A 39 2.85 9.67 -7.06
N GLY A 40 1.95 10.23 -6.25
CA GLY A 40 1.43 11.59 -6.41
C GLY A 40 0.18 11.72 -7.29
N VAL A 41 -0.54 10.62 -7.55
CA VAL A 41 -1.90 10.69 -8.10
C VAL A 41 -2.86 11.14 -6.99
N GLU A 42 -3.67 12.16 -7.29
CA GLU A 42 -4.65 12.68 -6.35
C GLU A 42 -5.87 11.76 -6.22
N GLU A 43 -6.43 11.66 -5.02
CA GLU A 43 -7.67 10.93 -4.79
C GLU A 43 -8.91 11.73 -5.24
N PRO A 44 -10.04 11.09 -5.59
CA PRO A 44 -10.25 9.64 -5.64
C PRO A 44 -9.66 9.00 -6.92
N VAL A 45 -9.18 7.75 -6.80
CA VAL A 45 -8.75 6.91 -7.93
C VAL A 45 -9.77 5.80 -8.12
N TYR A 46 -10.24 5.61 -9.35
CA TYR A 46 -11.28 4.62 -9.68
C TYR A 46 -10.71 3.46 -10.51
N PRO A 47 -11.33 2.26 -10.45
CA PRO A 47 -10.83 1.09 -11.18
C PRO A 47 -10.77 1.29 -12.70
N ASN A 48 -11.70 2.06 -13.25
CA ASN A 48 -11.80 2.38 -14.67
C ASN A 48 -10.98 3.62 -15.09
N ASP A 49 -10.20 4.23 -14.19
CA ASP A 49 -9.30 5.32 -14.55
C ASP A 49 -8.16 4.81 -15.42
N VAL A 50 -7.89 5.46 -16.55
CA VAL A 50 -6.74 5.12 -17.40
C VAL A 50 -5.46 5.70 -16.81
N LEU A 51 -4.42 4.88 -16.62
CA LEU A 51 -3.20 5.28 -15.91
C LEU A 51 -2.53 6.52 -16.50
N SER A 52 -2.39 6.61 -17.83
CA SER A 52 -1.79 7.76 -18.51
C SER A 52 -2.52 9.09 -18.27
N SER A 53 -3.82 9.03 -17.95
CA SER A 53 -4.62 10.23 -17.64
C SER A 53 -4.40 10.74 -16.21
N ARG A 54 -3.90 9.87 -15.33
CA ARG A 54 -3.74 10.13 -13.89
C ARG A 54 -2.27 10.34 -13.51
N VAL A 55 -1.36 9.56 -14.10
CA VAL A 55 0.07 9.53 -13.77
C VAL A 55 0.83 10.54 -14.62
N LYS A 56 1.49 11.50 -13.96
CA LYS A 56 2.39 12.45 -14.63
C LYS A 56 3.55 11.72 -15.29
N ASP A 57 3.99 12.16 -16.47
CA ASP A 57 5.11 11.54 -17.20
C ASP A 57 6.37 11.38 -16.36
N SER A 58 6.67 12.35 -15.49
CA SER A 58 7.82 12.31 -14.58
C SER A 58 7.76 11.21 -13.51
N ARG A 59 6.58 10.60 -13.30
CA ARG A 59 6.33 9.55 -12.29
C ARG A 59 6.10 8.17 -12.91
N LYS A 60 5.99 8.08 -14.24
CA LYS A 60 5.73 6.81 -14.93
C LYS A 60 6.79 5.74 -14.66
N ALA A 61 8.06 6.13 -14.60
CA ALA A 61 9.13 5.19 -14.30
C ALA A 61 9.00 4.60 -12.88
N GLU A 62 8.69 5.42 -11.89
CA GLU A 62 8.55 5.02 -10.48
C GLU A 62 7.33 4.11 -10.28
N VAL A 63 6.20 4.43 -10.91
CA VAL A 63 5.00 3.56 -10.91
C VAL A 63 5.29 2.21 -11.56
N LEU A 64 5.91 2.22 -12.75
CA LEU A 64 6.24 0.99 -13.46
C LEU A 64 7.21 0.10 -12.65
N GLU A 65 8.20 0.72 -12.01
CA GLU A 65 9.15 0.03 -11.14
C GLU A 65 8.43 -0.64 -9.96
N ALA A 66 7.60 0.11 -9.23
CA ALA A 66 6.85 -0.41 -8.10
C ALA A 66 5.97 -1.62 -8.47
N LEU A 67 5.23 -1.54 -9.57
CA LEU A 67 4.37 -2.63 -10.03
C LEU A 67 5.17 -3.85 -10.52
N SER A 68 6.28 -3.61 -11.23
CA SER A 68 7.06 -4.69 -11.87
C SER A 68 7.94 -5.50 -10.91
N PHE A 69 8.32 -4.92 -9.77
CA PHE A 69 9.15 -5.60 -8.77
C PHE A 69 8.37 -6.13 -7.57
N SER A 70 7.03 -6.04 -7.63
CA SER A 70 6.16 -6.58 -6.58
C SER A 70 5.96 -8.08 -6.74
N ASP A 71 6.04 -8.81 -5.63
CA ASP A 71 5.64 -10.23 -5.57
C ASP A 71 4.13 -10.30 -5.28
N ALA A 72 3.36 -10.77 -6.27
CA ALA A 72 1.91 -10.85 -6.17
C ALA A 72 1.40 -11.70 -5.00
N ILE A 73 2.14 -12.75 -4.61
CA ILE A 73 1.76 -13.63 -3.49
C ILE A 73 1.97 -12.88 -2.18
N GLU A 74 3.15 -12.29 -1.98
CA GLU A 74 3.47 -11.54 -0.77
C GLU A 74 2.55 -10.32 -0.60
N ILE A 75 2.30 -9.58 -1.69
CA ILE A 75 1.37 -8.45 -1.69
C ILE A 75 -0.06 -8.93 -1.44
N GLY A 76 -0.47 -10.06 -2.01
CA GLY A 76 -1.77 -10.67 -1.74
C GLY A 76 -1.96 -10.93 -0.24
N ASP A 77 -1.01 -11.57 0.41
CA ASP A 77 -1.05 -11.86 1.85
C ASP A 77 -1.06 -10.59 2.71
N LEU A 78 -0.31 -9.56 2.30
CA LEU A 78 -0.32 -8.26 2.95
C LEU A 78 -1.69 -7.56 2.85
N TYR A 79 -2.36 -7.67 1.71
CA TYR A 79 -3.66 -7.02 1.49
C TYR A 79 -4.84 -7.71 2.17
N LEU A 80 -4.62 -8.91 2.74
CA LEU A 80 -5.53 -9.54 3.70
C LEU A 80 -5.39 -8.97 5.11
N GLN A 81 -4.34 -8.20 5.40
CA GLN A 81 -4.10 -7.65 6.73
C GLN A 81 -4.88 -6.36 6.96
N PRO A 82 -5.28 -6.09 8.20
CA PRO A 82 -5.95 -4.84 8.53
C PRO A 82 -5.00 -3.64 8.39
N THR A 83 -5.58 -2.51 8.06
CA THR A 83 -4.94 -1.20 8.07
C THR A 83 -4.66 -0.73 9.50
N VAL A 84 -3.73 0.21 9.64
CA VAL A 84 -3.47 0.92 10.90
C VAL A 84 -4.75 1.56 11.46
N ALA A 85 -5.61 2.12 10.61
CA ALA A 85 -6.89 2.70 11.01
C ALA A 85 -7.84 1.65 11.61
N GLU A 86 -7.98 0.49 10.96
CA GLU A 86 -8.85 -0.58 11.43
C GLU A 86 -8.37 -1.18 12.75
N ILE A 87 -7.06 -1.41 12.91
CA ILE A 87 -6.48 -1.88 14.17
C ILE A 87 -6.71 -0.85 15.28
N ALA A 88 -6.47 0.43 15.01
CA ALA A 88 -6.68 1.48 15.99
C ALA A 88 -8.15 1.55 16.42
N GLN A 89 -9.08 1.53 15.45
CA GLN A 89 -10.51 1.57 15.70
C GLN A 89 -10.98 0.36 16.51
N ALA A 90 -10.57 -0.85 16.15
CA ALA A 90 -10.94 -2.09 16.84
C ALA A 90 -10.51 -2.10 18.32
N ASN A 91 -9.46 -1.34 18.65
CA ASN A 91 -8.88 -1.27 20.00
C ASN A 91 -9.18 0.04 20.74
N GLY A 92 -10.00 0.93 20.17
CA GLY A 92 -10.35 2.22 20.78
C GLY A 92 -9.16 3.18 20.88
N LEU A 93 -8.21 3.09 19.96
CA LEU A 93 -7.01 3.93 19.88
C LEU A 93 -7.13 4.93 18.72
N ALA A 94 -6.32 5.99 18.78
CA ALA A 94 -6.09 6.86 17.64
C ALA A 94 -5.03 6.26 16.71
N SER A 95 -5.21 6.37 15.38
CA SER A 95 -4.22 5.89 14.41
C SER A 95 -2.82 6.46 14.66
N SER A 96 -2.71 7.69 15.15
CA SER A 96 -1.44 8.33 15.51
C SER A 96 -0.63 7.55 16.57
N GLN A 97 -1.30 6.84 17.48
CA GLN A 97 -0.63 6.04 18.52
C GLN A 97 -0.01 4.78 17.91
N VAL A 98 -0.75 4.10 17.04
CA VAL A 98 -0.26 2.91 16.32
C VAL A 98 0.88 3.30 15.36
N LEU A 99 0.74 4.41 14.62
CA LEU A 99 1.80 4.94 13.75
C LEU A 99 3.07 5.30 14.52
N ALA A 100 2.94 5.91 15.69
CA ALA A 100 4.10 6.24 16.53
C ALA A 100 4.84 4.99 17.01
N PHE A 101 4.11 3.93 17.34
CA PHE A 101 4.69 2.64 17.69
C PHE A 101 5.43 2.03 16.49
N LEU A 102 4.78 1.93 15.32
CA LEU A 102 5.38 1.38 14.11
C LEU A 102 6.68 2.09 13.73
N ARG A 103 6.71 3.43 13.78
CA ARG A 103 7.92 4.22 13.52
C ARG A 103 9.04 3.88 14.51
N LYS A 104 8.72 3.65 15.78
CA LYS A 104 9.70 3.28 16.81
C LYS A 104 10.31 1.90 16.54
N GLU A 105 9.53 0.97 16.02
CA GLU A 105 9.97 -0.37 15.62
C GLU A 105 10.67 -0.41 14.26
N GLY A 106 10.91 0.76 13.63
CA GLY A 106 11.58 0.87 12.35
C GLY A 106 10.70 0.54 11.14
N PHE A 107 9.39 0.45 11.31
CA PHE A 107 8.45 0.25 10.21
C PHE A 107 7.95 1.60 9.68
N GLU A 108 8.15 1.82 8.38
CA GLU A 108 7.61 2.99 7.69
C GLU A 108 6.17 2.74 7.25
N ALA A 109 5.29 3.72 7.52
CA ALA A 109 3.89 3.67 7.16
C ALA A 109 3.59 4.71 6.07
N PRO A 110 3.94 4.44 4.80
CA PRO A 110 3.94 5.44 3.72
C PRO A 110 2.56 6.01 3.43
N LEU A 111 1.49 5.27 3.77
CA LEU A 111 0.10 5.68 3.56
C LEU A 111 -0.56 6.14 4.87
N GLY A 112 0.23 6.37 5.93
CA GLY A 112 -0.26 6.74 7.25
C GLY A 112 -1.32 5.73 7.74
N PRO A 113 -2.52 6.17 8.16
CA PRO A 113 -3.58 5.28 8.67
C PRO A 113 -4.04 4.18 7.70
N ARG A 114 -3.86 4.36 6.38
CA ARG A 114 -4.22 3.34 5.37
C ARG A 114 -3.16 2.27 5.17
N THR A 115 -1.99 2.43 5.77
CA THR A 115 -0.93 1.42 5.67
C THR A 115 -1.44 0.11 6.29
N ARG A 116 -1.36 -0.97 5.52
CA ARG A 116 -1.59 -2.33 6.02
C ARG A 116 -0.35 -2.83 6.75
N ILE A 117 -0.56 -3.47 7.90
CA ILE A 117 0.54 -3.96 8.73
C ILE A 117 0.91 -5.37 8.28
N PRO A 118 2.16 -5.62 7.84
CA PRO A 118 2.58 -6.95 7.44
C PRO A 118 2.45 -7.99 8.57
N PRO A 119 2.16 -9.27 8.25
CA PRO A 119 1.94 -10.31 9.25
C PRO A 119 3.05 -10.40 10.31
N GLN A 120 4.32 -10.22 9.91
CA GLN A 120 5.48 -10.25 10.80
C GLN A 120 5.48 -9.15 11.88
N HIS A 121 4.73 -8.07 11.69
CA HIS A 121 4.61 -6.97 12.65
C HIS A 121 3.32 -7.02 13.49
N ILE A 122 2.32 -7.81 13.08
CA ILE A 122 1.01 -7.89 13.75
C ILE A 122 1.14 -8.27 15.23
N GLN A 123 1.92 -9.32 15.55
CA GLN A 123 2.09 -9.75 16.94
C GLN A 123 2.69 -8.65 17.83
N ALA A 124 3.69 -7.91 17.32
CA ALA A 124 4.31 -6.82 18.07
C ALA A 124 3.32 -5.66 18.33
N VAL A 125 2.46 -5.36 17.35
CA VAL A 125 1.38 -4.37 17.48
C VAL A 125 0.37 -4.82 18.53
N ASP A 126 -0.08 -6.06 18.50
CA ASP A 126 -1.02 -6.61 19.49
C ASP A 126 -0.46 -6.54 20.91
N GLU A 127 0.80 -6.93 21.09
CA GLU A 127 1.47 -6.82 22.40
C GLU A 127 1.59 -5.38 22.88
N TYR A 128 1.91 -4.45 21.99
CA TYR A 128 1.96 -3.03 22.31
C TYR A 128 0.59 -2.52 22.77
N ILE A 129 -0.47 -2.86 22.04
CA ILE A 129 -1.84 -2.46 22.36
C ILE A 129 -2.25 -3.04 23.73
N ALA A 130 -1.99 -4.32 23.99
CA ALA A 130 -2.30 -4.94 25.27
C ALA A 130 -1.55 -4.27 26.45
N LYS A 131 -0.25 -3.98 26.27
CA LYS A 131 0.56 -3.24 27.26
C LYS A 131 0.06 -1.81 27.46
N PHE A 132 -0.39 -1.16 26.39
CA PHE A 132 -0.92 0.19 26.45
C PHE A 132 -2.23 0.21 27.24
N LEU A 133 -3.21 -0.63 26.89
CA LEU A 133 -4.52 -0.70 27.54
C LEU A 133 -4.45 -1.15 29.01
N SER A 134 -3.52 -2.03 29.37
CA SER A 134 -3.36 -2.46 30.77
C SER A 134 -2.91 -1.33 31.71
N ARG A 135 -2.18 -0.34 31.19
CA ARG A 135 -1.80 0.86 31.96
C ARG A 135 -2.99 1.74 32.34
N PHE A 136 -4.05 1.75 31.51
CA PHE A 136 -5.28 2.50 31.80
C PHE A 136 -6.23 1.75 32.74
N ARG A 137 -6.12 0.42 32.85
CA ARG A 137 -6.90 -0.37 33.81
C ARG A 137 -6.32 -0.40 35.22
N SER A 138 -5.07 0.06 35.38
CA SER A 138 -4.36 0.07 36.67
C SER A 138 -4.38 1.44 37.36
N GLN A 139 -5.16 2.39 36.82
CA GLN A 139 -5.48 3.70 37.41
C GLN A 139 -6.95 3.74 37.78
#